data_AF-A0A2M7B4D5-F1
#
_entry.id   AF-A0A2M7B4D5-F1
#
_cell.length_a   1.000
_cell.length_b   1.000
_cell.length_c   1.000
_cell.angle_alpha   90.00
_cell.angle_beta   90.00
_cell.angle_gamma   90.00
#
_symmetry.space_group_name_H-M   'P 1'
#
loop_
_entity.id
_entity.type
_entity.pdbx_description
1 polymer ?
#
loop_
_entity_poly.entity_id
_entity_poly.type
_entity_poly.pdbx_seq_one_letter_code
_entity_poly.pdbx_strand_id
1 'polypeptide(L)'
;MTRILVISDIHANLTALEAVLADGGNVDETWCLGDIVGYGPDPNECVQRIRSLPKLTCLMGNHDTAAAGSLALAAFNHDARRSLVWHKETLSDESLTFLTGLPREVVVCGEVSLAHGSPRDPIWEYVMNTLTARLNLGFFSTPWCFVGHSH
;
A
#
# COMPACT_ATOMS: atom_id res chain seq x y z
N MET A 1 0.08 4.18 -26.09
CA MET A 1 1.00 4.25 -24.93
C MET A 1 0.25 3.70 -23.74
N THR A 2 0.87 2.86 -22.92
CA THR A 2 0.26 2.34 -21.69
C THR A 2 0.16 3.44 -20.65
N ARG A 3 -1.00 3.60 -20.02
CA ARG A 3 -1.23 4.55 -18.92
C ARG A 3 -1.47 3.80 -17.62
N ILE A 4 -0.65 4.09 -16.62
CA ILE A 4 -0.65 3.38 -15.33
C ILE A 4 -1.07 4.35 -14.23
N LEU A 5 -2.02 3.94 -13.39
CA LEU A 5 -2.34 4.63 -12.15
C LEU A 5 -1.41 4.11 -11.04
N VAL A 6 -0.71 4.99 -10.33
CA VAL A 6 0.06 4.63 -9.13
C VAL A 6 -0.57 5.31 -7.92
N ILE A 7 -0.91 4.53 -6.89
CA ILE A 7 -1.58 4.98 -5.67
C ILE A 7 -0.96 4.31 -4.44
N SER A 8 -1.05 4.95 -3.29
CA SER A 8 -0.54 4.47 -2.00
C SER A 8 -1.36 5.05 -0.85
N ASP A 9 -1.26 4.47 0.34
CA ASP A 9 -1.72 5.06 1.60
C ASP A 9 -3.21 5.46 1.58
N ILE A 10 -4.04 4.55 1.05
CA ILE A 10 -5.51 4.74 0.92
C ILE A 10 -6.17 4.80 2.29
N HIS A 11 -5.65 4.03 3.25
CA HIS A 11 -6.05 4.05 4.65
C HIS A 11 -7.56 4.02 4.87
N ALA A 12 -8.21 3.02 4.26
CA ALA A 12 -9.64 2.76 4.40
C ALA A 12 -10.53 4.00 4.15
N ASN A 13 -10.06 4.94 3.33
CA ASN A 13 -10.81 6.13 2.94
C ASN A 13 -11.44 5.92 1.55
N LEU A 14 -12.60 5.27 1.53
CA LEU A 14 -13.28 4.94 0.27
C LEU A 14 -13.68 6.20 -0.51
N THR A 15 -14.09 7.25 0.18
CA THR A 15 -14.49 8.51 -0.46
C THR A 15 -13.33 9.14 -1.23
N ALA A 16 -12.13 9.17 -0.63
CA ALA A 16 -10.93 9.66 -1.32
C ALA A 16 -10.52 8.74 -2.47
N LEU A 17 -10.57 7.42 -2.26
CA LEU A 17 -10.25 6.45 -3.29
C LEU A 17 -11.14 6.62 -4.53
N GLU A 18 -12.47 6.68 -4.36
CA GLU A 18 -13.37 6.85 -5.51
C GLU A 18 -13.17 8.19 -6.22
N ALA A 19 -12.87 9.27 -5.48
CA ALA A 19 -12.56 10.57 -6.08
C ALA A 19 -11.29 10.50 -6.95
N VAL A 20 -10.22 9.86 -6.45
CA VAL A 20 -8.98 9.66 -7.21
C VAL A 20 -9.22 8.77 -8.44
N LEU A 21 -10.03 7.72 -8.32
CA LEU A 21 -10.30 6.81 -9.43
C LEU A 21 -11.17 7.47 -10.51
N ALA A 22 -12.11 8.34 -10.13
CA ALA A 22 -12.90 9.12 -11.07
C ALA A 22 -12.04 10.15 -11.82
N ASP A 23 -11.18 10.90 -11.12
CA ASP A 23 -10.26 11.87 -11.72
C ASP A 23 -9.17 11.19 -12.57
N GLY A 24 -8.73 10.01 -12.12
CA GLY A 24 -7.75 9.17 -12.78
C GLY A 24 -8.16 8.75 -14.19
N GLY A 25 -9.45 8.72 -14.54
CA GLY A 25 -9.93 8.37 -15.89
C GLY A 25 -9.53 6.95 -16.34
N ASN A 26 -9.52 6.71 -17.65
CA ASN A 26 -9.20 5.37 -18.19
C ASN A 26 -7.70 5.08 -18.09
N VAL A 27 -7.35 4.01 -17.37
CA VAL A 27 -6.00 3.48 -17.23
C VAL A 27 -5.93 2.02 -17.66
N ASP A 28 -4.77 1.60 -18.15
CA ASP A 28 -4.55 0.24 -18.60
C ASP A 28 -4.17 -0.68 -17.42
N GLU A 29 -3.47 -0.13 -16.42
CA GLU A 29 -2.92 -0.87 -15.27
C GLU A 29 -2.97 -0.01 -14.00
N THR A 30 -2.98 -0.65 -12.83
CA THR A 30 -2.90 0.03 -11.53
C THR A 30 -1.84 -0.59 -10.65
N TRP A 31 -1.00 0.26 -10.04
CA TRP A 31 -0.03 -0.11 -9.01
C TRP A 31 -0.44 0.51 -7.67
N CYS A 32 -0.72 -0.33 -6.68
CA CYS A 32 -1.01 0.09 -5.31
C CYS A 32 0.18 -0.26 -4.40
N LEU A 33 0.77 0.75 -3.75
CA LEU A 33 1.98 0.58 -2.94
C LEU A 33 1.68 0.20 -1.48
N GLY A 34 0.45 -0.23 -1.17
CA GLY A 34 0.06 -0.70 0.16
C GLY A 34 -0.63 0.35 1.03
N ASP A 35 -0.86 -0.04 2.27
CA ASP A 35 -1.68 0.68 3.25
C ASP A 35 -3.08 0.98 2.71
N ILE A 36 -3.74 -0.10 2.25
CA ILE A 36 -5.13 -0.09 1.83
C ILE A 36 -6.04 0.15 3.04
N VAL A 37 -5.68 -0.41 4.19
CA VAL A 37 -6.42 -0.30 5.45
C VAL A 37 -5.66 0.51 6.50
N GLY A 38 -6.20 0.58 7.72
CA GLY A 38 -5.76 1.50 8.77
C GLY A 38 -6.44 2.87 8.67
N TYR A 39 -6.55 3.56 9.81
CA TYR A 39 -7.21 4.86 10.03
C TYR A 39 -8.70 4.93 9.64
N GLY A 40 -9.03 4.88 8.35
CA GLY A 40 -10.37 5.14 7.82
C GLY A 40 -11.41 4.07 8.13
N PRO A 41 -12.70 4.38 7.88
CA PRO A 41 -13.82 3.54 8.32
C PRO A 41 -14.22 2.44 7.33
N ASP A 42 -13.71 2.43 6.10
CA ASP A 42 -14.22 1.57 5.01
C ASP A 42 -13.19 0.51 4.54
N PRO A 43 -12.63 -0.34 5.42
CA PRO A 43 -11.50 -1.20 5.07
C PRO A 43 -11.87 -2.28 4.06
N ASN A 44 -13.06 -2.87 4.17
CA ASN A 44 -13.50 -3.94 3.26
C ASN A 44 -13.82 -3.39 1.87
N GLU A 45 -14.49 -2.25 1.83
CA GLU A 45 -14.87 -1.55 0.60
C GLU A 45 -13.63 -1.11 -0.17
N CYS A 46 -12.63 -0.53 0.52
CA CYS A 46 -11.35 -0.18 -0.11
C CYS A 46 -10.62 -1.41 -0.66
N VAL A 47 -10.55 -2.51 0.09
CA VAL A 47 -9.93 -3.76 -0.38
C VAL A 47 -10.65 -4.31 -1.61
N GLN A 48 -11.99 -4.38 -1.58
CA GLN A 48 -12.80 -4.84 -2.70
C GLN A 48 -12.61 -3.95 -3.93
N ARG A 49 -12.56 -2.64 -3.72
CA ARG A 49 -12.41 -1.66 -4.79
C ARG A 49 -11.05 -1.71 -5.45
N ILE A 50 -9.97 -1.83 -4.67
CA ILE A 50 -8.61 -1.99 -5.20
C ILE A 50 -8.50 -3.28 -6.00
N ARG A 51 -9.01 -4.39 -5.45
CA ARG A 51 -8.97 -5.71 -6.12
C ARG A 51 -9.66 -5.72 -7.48
N SER A 52 -10.63 -4.83 -7.72
CA SER A 52 -11.34 -4.75 -8.99
C SER A 52 -10.64 -3.90 -10.06
N LEU A 53 -9.49 -3.30 -9.76
CA LEU A 53 -8.79 -2.41 -10.69
C LEU A 53 -8.05 -3.17 -11.80
N PRO A 54 -7.91 -2.56 -13.00
CA PRO A 54 -7.34 -3.24 -14.15
C PRO A 54 -5.88 -3.60 -13.91
N LYS A 55 -5.52 -4.86 -14.21
CA LYS A 55 -4.16 -5.41 -14.13
C LYS A 55 -3.40 -4.96 -12.87
N LEU A 56 -4.05 -5.13 -11.72
CA LEU A 56 -3.52 -4.68 -10.44
C LEU A 56 -2.17 -5.36 -10.11
N THR A 57 -1.17 -4.55 -9.80
CA THR A 57 -0.03 -4.93 -8.95
C THR A 57 -0.20 -4.23 -7.61
N CYS A 58 -0.20 -4.98 -6.52
CA CYS A 58 -0.45 -4.42 -5.19
C CYS A 58 0.56 -4.95 -4.20
N LEU A 59 1.06 -4.07 -3.34
CA LEU A 59 1.95 -4.42 -2.23
C LEU A 59 1.19 -4.41 -0.91
N MET A 60 1.76 -5.08 0.08
CA MET A 60 1.33 -4.97 1.46
C MET A 60 2.07 -3.80 2.13
N GLY A 61 1.34 -2.92 2.82
CA GLY A 61 1.93 -1.92 3.70
C GLY A 61 2.02 -2.37 5.16
N ASN A 62 2.54 -1.52 6.04
CA ASN A 62 2.66 -1.84 7.46
C ASN A 62 1.29 -1.89 8.16
N HIS A 63 0.33 -1.03 7.79
CA HIS A 63 -1.03 -1.09 8.32
C HIS A 63 -1.77 -2.34 7.84
N ASP A 64 -1.61 -2.72 6.57
CA ASP A 64 -2.16 -3.97 6.06
C ASP A 64 -1.60 -5.17 6.82
N THR A 65 -0.28 -5.19 7.06
CA THR A 65 0.42 -6.25 7.82
C THR A 65 -0.11 -6.35 9.25
N ALA A 66 -0.33 -5.21 9.90
CA ALA A 66 -0.90 -5.15 11.23
C ALA A 66 -2.34 -5.64 11.26
N ALA A 67 -3.18 -5.19 10.33
CA ALA A 67 -4.59 -5.59 10.24
C ALA A 67 -4.74 -7.09 9.96
N ALA A 68 -3.87 -7.66 9.13
CA ALA A 68 -3.82 -9.10 8.86
C ALA A 68 -3.25 -9.96 10.02
N GLY A 69 -3.00 -9.36 11.19
CA GLY A 69 -2.58 -10.08 12.39
C GLY A 69 -1.09 -10.46 12.43
N SER A 70 -0.31 -10.08 11.42
CA SER A 70 1.09 -10.50 11.28
C SER A 70 2.08 -9.60 12.03
N LEU A 71 1.61 -8.56 12.71
CA LEU A 71 2.45 -7.55 13.32
C LEU A 71 1.87 -6.99 14.63
N ALA A 72 2.78 -6.69 15.56
CA ALA A 72 2.44 -6.15 16.88
C ALA A 72 1.96 -4.69 16.77
N LEU A 73 0.75 -4.44 17.28
CA LEU A 73 0.13 -3.11 17.29
C LEU A 73 0.86 -2.07 18.18
N ALA A 74 1.91 -2.48 18.90
CA ALA A 74 2.71 -1.60 19.74
C ALA A 74 3.61 -0.64 18.94
N ALA A 75 3.89 -0.96 17.67
CA ALA A 75 4.69 -0.11 16.78
C ALA A 75 3.91 1.10 16.22
N PHE A 76 2.59 1.15 16.41
CA PHE A 76 1.71 2.15 15.82
C PHE A 76 1.35 3.23 16.83
N ASN A 77 1.12 4.46 16.34
CA ASN A 77 0.57 5.54 17.14
C ASN A 77 -0.84 5.17 17.65
N HIS A 78 -1.35 5.95 18.61
CA HIS A 78 -2.62 5.65 19.28
C HIS A 78 -3.81 5.51 18.31
N ASP A 79 -3.93 6.41 17.34
CA ASP A 79 -5.08 6.46 16.45
C ASP A 79 -5.02 5.34 15.40
N ALA A 80 -3.84 5.13 14.82
CA ALA A 80 -3.53 3.98 13.97
C ALA A 80 -3.88 2.67 14.69
N ARG A 81 -3.39 2.49 15.91
CA ARG A 81 -3.65 1.30 16.71
C ARG A 81 -5.15 1.09 16.93
N ARG A 82 -5.89 2.13 17.29
CA ARG A 82 -7.34 2.03 17.55
C ARG A 82 -8.10 1.57 16.31
N SER A 83 -7.81 2.17 15.15
CA SER A 83 -8.42 1.74 13.88
C SER A 83 -8.06 0.30 13.52
N LEU A 84 -6.80 -0.10 13.71
CA LEU A 84 -6.33 -1.46 13.39
C LEU A 84 -6.94 -2.53 14.30
N VAL A 85 -7.21 -2.24 15.57
CA VAL A 85 -7.98 -3.15 16.44
C VAL A 85 -9.37 -3.38 15.87
N TRP A 86 -10.06 -2.30 15.47
CA TRP A 86 -11.39 -2.41 14.88
C TRP A 86 -11.38 -3.11 13.51
N HIS A 87 -10.37 -2.83 12.66
CA HIS A 87 -10.21 -3.50 11.36
C HIS A 87 -9.99 -5.00 11.51
N LYS A 88 -9.22 -5.45 12.51
CA LYS A 88 -9.06 -6.89 12.79
C LYS A 88 -10.37 -7.61 13.09
N GLU A 89 -11.33 -6.91 13.67
CA GLU A 89 -12.63 -7.47 14.03
C GLU A 89 -13.66 -7.36 12.89
N THR A 90 -13.42 -6.47 11.92
CA THR A 90 -14.41 -6.11 10.89
C THR A 90 -14.02 -6.59 9.49
N LEU A 91 -12.74 -6.83 9.22
CA LEU A 91 -12.28 -7.35 7.93
C LEU A 91 -12.97 -8.69 7.63
N SER A 92 -13.54 -8.80 6.43
CA SER A 92 -14.10 -10.06 5.96
C SER A 92 -12.99 -11.06 5.64
N ASP A 93 -13.34 -12.35 5.63
CA ASP A 93 -12.40 -13.41 5.27
C ASP A 93 -11.80 -13.20 3.87
N GLU A 94 -12.58 -12.69 2.93
CA GLU A 94 -12.12 -12.39 1.57
C GLU A 94 -11.11 -11.24 1.57
N SER A 95 -11.37 -10.16 2.32
CA SER A 95 -10.46 -9.03 2.44
C SER A 95 -9.16 -9.45 3.13
N LEU A 96 -9.25 -10.22 4.21
CA LEU A 96 -8.10 -10.76 4.91
C LEU A 96 -7.29 -11.71 4.03
N THR A 97 -7.95 -12.59 3.28
CA THR A 97 -7.28 -13.51 2.32
C THR A 97 -6.55 -12.72 1.24
N PHE A 98 -7.16 -11.65 0.73
CA PHE A 98 -6.50 -10.77 -0.24
C PHE A 98 -5.26 -10.11 0.35
N LEU A 99 -5.39 -9.43 1.50
CA LEU A 99 -4.27 -8.72 2.14
C LEU A 99 -3.12 -9.67 2.48
N THR A 100 -3.41 -10.84 3.04
CA THR A 100 -2.38 -11.82 3.42
C THR A 100 -1.60 -12.39 2.22
N GLY A 101 -2.22 -12.40 1.04
CA GLY A 101 -1.60 -12.82 -0.22
C GLY A 101 -0.74 -11.76 -0.90
N LEU A 102 -0.73 -10.51 -0.42
CA LEU A 102 0.06 -9.44 -1.01
C LEU A 102 1.57 -9.62 -0.72
N PRO A 103 2.45 -9.31 -1.69
CA PRO A 103 3.88 -9.31 -1.48
C PRO A 103 4.28 -8.21 -0.49
N ARG A 104 5.23 -8.55 0.39
CA ARG A 104 5.85 -7.63 1.35
C ARG A 104 7.22 -7.13 0.89
N GLU A 105 7.79 -7.75 -0.12
CA GLU A 105 9.10 -7.46 -0.68
C GLU A 105 8.99 -6.52 -1.89
N VAL A 106 10.13 -6.03 -2.37
CA VAL A 106 10.20 -5.26 -3.61
C VAL A 106 9.63 -6.06 -4.78
N VAL A 107 8.69 -5.45 -5.51
CA VAL A 107 8.15 -6.01 -6.76
C VAL A 107 8.72 -5.24 -7.95
N VAL A 108 9.04 -5.93 -9.03
CA VAL A 108 9.56 -5.31 -10.26
C VAL A 108 8.53 -5.42 -11.37
N CYS A 109 8.12 -4.27 -11.92
CA CYS A 109 7.22 -4.13 -13.06
C CYS A 109 7.98 -3.49 -14.22
N GLY A 110 8.58 -4.31 -15.09
CA GLY A 110 9.40 -3.82 -16.19
C GLY A 110 10.65 -3.08 -15.68
N GLU A 111 10.73 -1.78 -15.97
CA GLU A 111 11.84 -0.91 -15.56
C GLU A 111 11.60 -0.20 -14.21
N VAL A 112 10.62 -0.67 -13.42
CA VAL A 112 10.20 -0.01 -12.19
C VAL A 112 10.22 -0.97 -11.01
N SER A 113 10.88 -0.59 -9.92
CA SER A 113 10.79 -1.25 -8.61
C SER A 113 9.73 -0.58 -7.74
N LEU A 114 8.94 -1.38 -7.03
CA LEU A 114 7.88 -0.93 -6.15
C LEU A 114 8.16 -1.43 -4.72
N ALA A 115 8.06 -0.55 -3.74
CA ALA A 115 8.09 -0.87 -2.31
C ALA A 115 7.05 -0.01 -1.58
N HIS A 116 6.54 -0.46 -0.43
CA HIS A 116 5.69 0.40 0.41
C HIS A 116 6.55 1.45 1.12
N GLY A 117 7.50 1.01 1.96
CA GLY A 117 8.45 1.87 2.65
C GLY A 117 9.63 2.27 1.78
N SER A 118 10.62 1.37 1.65
CA SER A 118 11.82 1.62 0.84
C SER A 118 12.36 0.33 0.20
N PRO A 119 13.18 0.37 -0.86
CA PRO A 119 13.78 -0.85 -1.41
C PRO A 119 14.74 -1.56 -0.43
N ARG A 120 15.24 -0.86 0.61
CA ARG A 120 16.08 -1.44 1.68
C ARG A 120 15.27 -2.08 2.80
N ASP A 121 14.15 -1.47 3.16
CA ASP A 121 13.18 -1.97 4.14
C ASP A 121 11.77 -1.75 3.55
N PRO A 122 11.26 -2.73 2.79
CA PRO A 122 10.04 -2.61 1.98
C PRO A 122 8.77 -2.23 2.72
N ILE A 123 8.73 -2.38 4.05
CA ILE A 123 7.52 -2.16 4.85
C ILE A 123 7.62 -0.93 5.77
N TRP A 124 8.80 -0.56 6.28
CA TRP A 124 8.88 0.35 7.43
C TRP A 124 9.64 1.65 7.22
N GLU A 125 10.56 1.68 6.28
CA GLU A 125 11.45 2.82 6.18
C GLU A 125 10.80 3.96 5.43
N TYR A 126 10.71 5.11 6.10
CA TYR A 126 10.33 6.36 5.46
C TYR A 126 11.50 6.95 4.65
N VAL A 127 11.28 7.25 3.37
CA VAL A 127 12.24 7.98 2.53
C VAL A 127 11.91 9.49 2.49
N MET A 128 12.26 10.21 3.56
CA MET A 128 11.85 11.63 3.75
C MET A 128 12.92 12.67 3.43
N ASN A 129 14.15 12.25 3.14
CA ASN A 129 15.27 13.16 2.91
C ASN A 129 16.32 12.55 1.97
N THR A 130 17.23 13.40 1.50
CA THR A 130 18.27 13.03 0.52
C THR A 130 19.24 11.98 1.03
N LEU A 131 19.51 11.93 2.34
CA LEU A 131 20.37 10.91 2.94
C LEU A 131 19.70 9.53 2.84
N THR A 132 18.46 9.39 3.30
CA THR A 132 17.73 8.11 3.21
C THR A 132 17.51 7.69 1.76
N ALA A 133 17.20 8.63 0.86
CA ALA A 133 17.08 8.35 -0.57
C ALA A 133 18.41 7.79 -1.14
N ARG A 134 19.54 8.45 -0.86
CA ARG A 134 20.86 8.00 -1.32
C ARG A 134 21.24 6.61 -0.80
N LEU A 135 20.93 6.31 0.45
CA LEU A 135 21.18 5.00 1.05
C LEU A 135 20.37 3.89 0.35
N ASN A 136 19.20 4.22 -0.19
CA ASN A 136 18.32 3.29 -0.89
C ASN A 136 18.69 3.02 -2.35
N LEU A 137 19.47 3.91 -3.00
CA LEU A 137 19.89 3.74 -4.41
C LEU A 137 20.67 2.44 -4.68
N GLY A 138 21.28 1.83 -3.66
CA GLY A 138 21.98 0.54 -3.80
C GLY A 138 21.09 -0.70 -3.66
N PHE A 139 19.79 -0.54 -3.38
CA PHE A 139 18.87 -1.63 -3.06
C PHE A 139 17.87 -1.95 -4.18
N PHE A 140 17.99 -1.29 -5.33
CA PHE A 140 17.27 -1.62 -6.55
C PHE A 140 18.17 -1.40 -7.77
N SER A 141 17.91 -2.12 -8.87
CA SER A 141 18.69 -2.04 -10.11
C SER A 141 17.93 -1.46 -11.30
N THR A 142 16.65 -1.16 -11.11
CA THR A 142 15.76 -0.56 -12.10
C THR A 142 16.01 0.94 -12.23
N PRO A 143 15.70 1.56 -13.40
CA PRO A 143 15.78 3.00 -13.57
C PRO A 143 14.91 3.82 -12.61
N TRP A 144 13.77 3.26 -12.17
CA TRP A 144 12.80 3.95 -11.31
C TRP A 144 12.45 3.11 -10.09
N CYS A 145 12.28 3.76 -8.94
CA CYS A 145 11.71 3.13 -7.74
C CYS A 145 10.59 4.02 -7.18
N PHE A 146 9.40 3.45 -7.04
CA PHE A 146 8.24 4.11 -6.45
C PHE A 146 8.07 3.58 -5.02
N VAL A 147 7.88 4.52 -4.10
CA VAL A 147 7.68 4.27 -2.68
C VAL A 147 6.46 5.05 -2.18
N GLY A 148 5.83 4.57 -1.13
CA GLY A 148 4.75 5.24 -0.41
C GLY A 148 5.17 5.58 1.02
N HIS A 149 4.29 5.26 1.98
CA HIS A 149 4.51 5.29 3.43
C HIS A 149 4.67 6.69 4.04
N SER A 150 5.26 7.66 3.33
CA SER A 150 5.34 9.06 3.76
C SER A 150 4.01 9.83 3.71
N HIS A 151 2.98 9.22 3.14
CA HIS A 151 1.73 9.85 2.68
C HIS A 151 2.00 10.90 1.58
#